data_AF-A0A0J7IR79-F1
#
_entry.id   AF-A0A0J7IR79-F1
#
_cell.length_a   1.000
_cell.length_b   1.000
_cell.length_c   1.000
_cell.angle_alpha   90.00
_cell.angle_beta   90.00
_cell.angle_gamma   90.00
#
_symmetry.space_group_name_H-M   'P 1'
#
loop_
_entity.id
_entity.type
_entity.pdbx_description
1 polymer ?
#
loop_
_entity_poly.entity_id
_entity_poly.type
_entity_poly.pdbx_seq_one_letter_code
_entity_poly.pdbx_strand_id
1 'polypeptide(L)' 'MCDNLSFSAYINNPFNKSRKALTETVGTNFYQNNSIIDYYRAFGINITYKFGKLNEEIKSTRRKINNNDLAN' A
#
# COMPACT_ATOMS: atom_id res chain seq x y z
N MET A 1 -2.20 6.63 -21.97
CA MET A 1 -3.20 5.89 -21.17
C MET A 1 -2.67 4.48 -20.92
N CYS A 2 -1.61 4.37 -20.11
CA CYS A 2 -1.05 3.09 -19.65
C CYS A 2 -0.65 3.14 -18.16
N ASP A 3 -0.98 4.21 -17.44
CA ASP A 3 -0.51 4.44 -16.05
C ASP A 3 -1.36 3.72 -14.99
N ASN A 4 -2.18 2.77 -15.41
CA ASN A 4 -3.13 2.08 -14.54
C ASN A 4 -2.50 0.86 -13.85
N LEU A 5 -1.27 0.47 -14.19
CA LEU A 5 -0.55 -0.63 -13.55
C LEU A 5 0.72 -0.10 -12.86
N SER A 6 0.90 -0.44 -11.59
CA SER A 6 2.08 -0.12 -10.80
C SER A 6 2.68 -1.40 -10.22
N PHE A 7 4.00 -1.48 -10.28
CA PHE A 7 4.79 -2.57 -9.73
C PHE A 7 5.82 -1.99 -8.77
N SER A 8 5.97 -2.59 -7.59
CA SER A 8 7.04 -2.24 -6.66
C SER A 8 7.53 -3.47 -5.90
N ALA A 9 8.77 -3.41 -5.43
CA ALA A 9 9.34 -4.39 -4.53
C ALA A 9 9.95 -3.65 -3.33
N TYR A 10 9.93 -4.30 -2.17
CA TYR A 10 10.51 -3.74 -0.96
C TYR A 10 11.26 -4.78 -0.15
N ILE A 11 12.22 -4.28 0.61
CA ILE A 11 12.98 -5.02 1.61
C ILE A 11 12.88 -4.28 2.93
N ASN A 12 12.51 -4.99 3.98
CA ASN A 12 12.48 -4.46 5.34
C ASN A 12 13.63 -5.11 6.14
N ASN A 13 14.36 -4.30 6.90
CA ASN A 13 15.57 -4.69 7.66
C ASN A 13 16.57 -5.52 6.83
N PRO A 14 17.13 -4.96 5.73
CA PRO A 14 17.97 -5.69 4.79
C PRO A 14 19.21 -6.35 5.42
N PHE A 15 19.79 -5.72 6.45
CA PHE A 15 21.04 -6.14 7.05
C PHE A 15 20.86 -7.03 8.29
N ASN A 16 19.74 -6.89 9.01
CA ASN A 16 19.50 -7.61 10.27
C ASN A 16 18.48 -8.73 10.07
N LYS A 17 18.96 -9.98 10.00
CA LYS A 17 18.11 -11.17 9.79
C LYS A 17 17.13 -11.39 10.95
N SER A 18 17.61 -11.25 12.18
CA SER A 18 16.82 -11.42 13.39
C SER A 18 17.42 -10.60 14.53
N ARG A 19 16.62 -10.36 15.57
CA ARG A 19 17.08 -9.84 16.85
C ARG A 19 16.76 -10.86 17.93
N LYS A 20 17.73 -11.09 18.81
CA LYS A 20 17.54 -11.88 20.03
C LYS A 20 17.34 -10.93 21.21
N ALA A 21 16.26 -11.12 21.96
CA ALA A 21 16.04 -10.47 23.23
C ALA A 21 16.24 -11.49 24.35
N LEU A 22 17.20 -11.23 25.23
CA LEU A 22 17.48 -12.05 26.40
C LEU A 22 17.02 -11.28 27.65
N THR A 23 16.23 -11.93 28.48
CA THR A 23 15.86 -11.43 29.80
C THR A 23 16.32 -12.42 30.83
N GLU A 24 17.22 -11.97 31.70
CA GLU A 24 17.69 -12.72 32.85
C GLU A 24 17.09 -12.11 34.10
N THR A 25 16.47 -12.95 34.93
CA THR A 25 15.92 -12.52 36.21
C THR A 25 16.48 -13.41 37.29
N VAL A 26 17.19 -12.80 38.23
CA VAL A 26 17.79 -13.46 39.38
C VAL A 26 17.04 -13.01 40.62
N GLY A 27 16.45 -13.96 41.33
CA GLY A 27 15.82 -13.77 42.63
C GLY A 27 16.52 -14.61 43.69
N THR A 28 16.20 -14.36 44.96
CA THR A 28 16.82 -15.06 46.10
C THR A 28 16.71 -16.59 46.01
N ASN A 29 15.62 -17.10 45.42
CA ASN A 29 15.33 -18.54 45.31
C ASN A 29 15.04 -19.01 43.87
N PHE A 30 15.26 -18.18 42.86
CA PHE A 30 15.02 -18.60 41.47
C PHE A 30 15.94 -17.90 40.47
N TYR A 31 16.21 -18.61 39.39
CA TYR A 31 16.85 -18.09 38.19
C TYR A 31 15.92 -18.35 37.02
N GLN A 32 15.60 -17.29 36.28
CA GLN A 32 14.80 -17.37 35.06
C GLN A 32 15.59 -16.80 33.89
N ASN A 33 15.64 -17.57 32.81
CA ASN A 33 16.17 -17.14 31.53
C ASN A 33 15.04 -17.19 30.49
N ASN A 34 14.78 -16.06 29.84
CA ASN A 34 13.83 -15.97 28.74
C ASN A 34 14.54 -15.46 27.49
N SER A 35 14.39 -16.18 26.38
CA SER A 35 15.02 -15.84 25.10
C SER A 35 13.97 -15.80 24.00
N ILE A 36 13.77 -14.61 23.42
CA ILE A 36 12.87 -14.40 22.29
C ILE A 36 13.72 -14.09 21.05
N ILE A 37 13.35 -14.68 19.91
CA ILE A 37 13.97 -14.42 18.62
C ILE A 37 12.91 -13.82 17.70
N ASP A 38 13.11 -12.56 17.32
CA ASP A 38 12.26 -11.89 16.35
C ASP A 38 12.92 -11.89 14.98
N TYR A 39 12.17 -12.30 13.96
CA TYR A 39 12.60 -12.24 12.56
C TYR A 39 12.16 -10.91 11.95
N TYR A 40 13.12 -10.04 11.65
CA TYR A 40 12.85 -8.67 11.20
C TYR A 40 13.02 -8.47 9.70
N ARG A 41 13.76 -9.37 9.02
CA ARG A 41 14.01 -9.26 7.59
C ARG A 41 12.85 -9.82 6.78
N ALA A 42 12.26 -8.97 5.94
CA ALA A 42 11.17 -9.35 5.04
C ALA A 42 11.42 -8.80 3.63
N PHE A 43 10.93 -9.54 2.63
CA PHE A 43 10.93 -9.14 1.23
C PHE A 43 9.50 -9.21 0.73
N GLY A 44 9.10 -8.25 -0.10
CA GLY A 44 7.75 -8.23 -0.66
C GLY A 44 7.72 -7.62 -2.03
N ILE A 45 6.73 -8.05 -2.81
CA ILE A 45 6.40 -7.52 -4.13
C ILE A 45 4.95 -7.04 -4.07
N ASN A 46 4.68 -5.89 -4.66
CA ASN A 46 3.34 -5.33 -4.76
C ASN A 46 3.03 -5.03 -6.22
N ILE A 47 1.88 -5.54 -6.67
CA ILE A 47 1.29 -5.25 -7.96
C ILE A 47 -0.05 -4.58 -7.72
N THR A 48 -0.18 -3.34 -8.15
CA THR A 48 -1.41 -2.56 -7.99
C THR A 48 -1.94 -2.17 -9.36
N TYR A 49 -3.20 -2.49 -9.64
CA TYR A 49 -3.89 -2.02 -10.84
C TYR A 49 -5.06 -1.11 -10.46
N LYS A 50 -5.11 0.07 -11.06
CA LYS A 50 -6.18 1.07 -10.88
C LYS A 50 -7.21 0.93 -11.99
N PHE A 51 -8.35 0.32 -11.66
CA PHE A 51 -9.51 0.27 -12.54
C PHE A 51 -10.30 1.58 -12.43
N GLY A 52 -10.65 2.18 -13.58
CA GLY A 52 -11.56 3.31 -13.67
C GLY A 52 -10.87 4.64 -13.97
N LYS A 53 -11.22 5.24 -15.12
CA LYS A 53 -11.29 6.69 -15.22
C LYS A 53 -12.68 7.08 -14.74
N LEU A 54 -12.78 7.89 -13.68
CA LEU A 54 -14.01 8.64 -13.41
C LEU A 54 -14.18 9.69 -14.54
N ASN A 55 -14.56 9.30 -15.76
CA ASN A 55 -14.62 10.24 -16.89
C ASN A 55 -15.79 10.07 -17.89
N GLU A 56 -16.83 9.26 -17.65
CA GLU A 56 -17.85 9.07 -18.72
C GLU A 56 -19.32 9.36 -18.40
N GLU A 57 -19.69 9.76 -17.17
CA GLU A 57 -21.12 10.04 -16.85
C GLU A 57 -21.48 11.47 -16.43
N ILE A 58 -20.59 12.47 -16.62
CA ILE A 58 -21.08 13.86 -16.74
C ILE A 58 -21.48 14.11 -18.20
N LYS A 59 -22.39 13.27 -18.71
CA LYS A 59 -23.18 13.52 -19.93
C LYS A 59 -24.47 14.25 -19.56
N SER A 60 -24.39 15.28 -18.71
CA SER A 60 -25.53 16.16 -18.46
C SER A 60 -25.45 17.38 -19.39
N THR A 61 -26.12 17.26 -20.53
CA THR A 61 -26.82 18.37 -21.20
C THR A 61 -26.00 19.60 -21.59
N ARG A 62 -25.01 19.45 -22.49
CA ARG A 62 -24.71 20.56 -23.42
C ARG A 62 -25.65 20.47 -24.62
N ARG A 63 -26.94 20.76 -24.35
CA ARG A 63 -27.92 21.09 -25.38
C ARG A 63 -27.36 22.34 -26.09
N LYS A 64 -26.74 22.18 -27.26
CA LYS A 64 -26.43 23.32 -28.13
C LYS A 64 -27.76 24.01 -28.40
N ILE A 65 -27.97 25.22 -27.87
CA ILE A 65 -29.07 26.07 -28.33
C ILE A 65 -28.70 26.45 -29.75
N ASN A 66 -29.24 25.72 -30.72
CA ASN A 66 -29.08 26.04 -32.12
C ASN A 66 -30.21 27.01 -32.48
N ASN A 67 -29.88 28.29 -32.56
CA ASN A 67 -30.84 29.33 -32.90
C ASN A 67 -30.91 29.44 -34.42
N ASN A 68 -31.79 28.63 -35.05
CA ASN A 68 -32.08 28.70 -36.48
C ASN A 68 -33.41 29.42 -36.76
N ASP A 69 -33.82 30.34 -35.88
CA ASP A 69 -34.99 31.18 -36.11
C ASP A 69 -34.53 32.56 -36.64
N LEU A 70 -34.15 32.58 -37.92
CA LEU A 70 -34.49 33.71 -38.77
C LEU A 70 -35.57 33.22 -39.73
N ALA A 71 -36.81 33.28 -39.25
CA ALA A 71 -37.97 33.25 -40.10
C ALA A 71 -37.95 34.47 -41.04
N ASN A 72 -38.03 34.18 -42.34
CA ASN A 72 -38.66 34.92 -43.43
C ASN A 72 -38.63 36.46 -43.39
#